data_AF-A0A7I7K1C6-F1
#
_entry.id   AF-A0A7I7K1C6-F1
#
_cell.length_a   1.000
_cell.length_b   1.000
_cell.length_c   1.000
_cell.angle_alpha   90.00
_cell.angle_beta   90.00
_cell.angle_gamma   90.00
#
_symmetry.space_group_name_H-M   'P 1'
#
loop_
_entity.id
_entity.type
_entity.pdbx_description
1 polymer ?
#
loop_
_entity_poly.entity_id
_entity_poly.type
_entity_poly.pdbx_seq_one_letter_code
_entity_poly.pdbx_strand_id
1 'polypeptide(L)'
;MAFRAIAIAMMAAAAVVIGTGWAAGSAHAQPAKTPSTFAGGCGVVAYPGTGVRGTVKVVSGPTSCGDAMEIVDRYLHDPVLVHSGNTWTAEFDGWLCVTPTAATADEYGYLSTCRDEFGGEIRVLPEQASPEPTWIPCEASVIADDIGEPVTVERCYGNWAFVTTGEVDTQSLIRLVNGTWERYVEFPAEICTWQAILDGVPAPELRSFTC
;
A
#
# COMPACT_ATOMS: atom_id res chain seq x y z
N MET A 1 -47.83 23.68 -48.80
CA MET A 1 -49.26 23.31 -48.74
C MET A 1 -49.39 21.93 -48.11
N ALA A 2 -50.16 21.86 -47.02
CA ALA A 2 -50.97 20.76 -46.48
C ALA A 2 -50.50 19.28 -46.43
N PHE A 3 -50.49 18.76 -45.19
CA PHE A 3 -51.09 17.50 -44.68
C PHE A 3 -50.82 16.15 -45.39
N ARG A 4 -50.27 15.17 -44.66
CA ARG A 4 -51.06 14.17 -43.88
C ARG A 4 -50.18 13.26 -43.01
N ALA A 5 -50.63 13.06 -41.77
CA ALA A 5 -50.22 12.01 -40.86
C ALA A 5 -50.81 10.66 -41.28
N ILE A 6 -50.08 9.56 -41.05
CA ILE A 6 -50.65 8.22 -40.87
C ILE A 6 -49.97 7.60 -39.66
N ALA A 7 -50.73 7.53 -38.56
CA ALA A 7 -50.48 6.61 -37.46
C ALA A 7 -51.11 5.26 -37.82
N ILE A 8 -50.37 4.17 -37.66
CA ILE A 8 -50.93 2.82 -37.52
C ILE A 8 -50.32 2.24 -36.25
N ALA A 9 -51.21 1.91 -35.32
CA ALA A 9 -50.90 1.33 -34.03
C ALA A 9 -50.96 -0.21 -34.08
N MET A 10 -50.22 -0.81 -33.16
CA MET A 10 -50.34 -2.17 -32.59
C MET A 10 -50.11 -3.37 -33.50
N MET A 11 -49.14 -4.20 -33.12
CA MET A 11 -49.44 -5.53 -32.59
C MET A 11 -48.26 -6.05 -31.75
N ALA A 12 -48.57 -6.39 -30.51
CA ALA A 12 -47.69 -7.06 -29.58
C ALA A 12 -47.54 -8.54 -29.95
N ALA A 13 -46.33 -9.07 -29.88
CA ALA A 13 -46.08 -10.51 -29.84
C ALA A 13 -45.10 -10.79 -28.71
N ALA A 14 -45.64 -11.25 -27.57
CA ALA A 14 -44.87 -11.81 -26.48
C ALA A 14 -44.40 -13.21 -26.89
N ALA A 15 -43.08 -13.39 -27.03
CA ALA A 15 -42.48 -14.72 -27.11
C ALA A 15 -41.92 -15.07 -25.73
N VAL A 16 -42.71 -15.85 -24.99
CA VAL A 16 -42.29 -16.54 -23.77
C VAL A 16 -41.40 -17.71 -24.18
N VAL A 17 -40.12 -17.67 -23.83
CA VAL A 17 -39.23 -18.83 -23.92
C VAL A 17 -39.01 -19.35 -22.50
N ILE A 18 -39.68 -20.46 -22.17
CA ILE A 18 -39.42 -21.25 -20.97
C ILE A 18 -38.57 -22.43 -21.43
N GLY A 19 -37.38 -22.61 -20.87
CA GLY A 19 -36.58 -23.79 -21.17
C GLY A 19 -35.16 -23.78 -20.60
N THR A 20 -35.08 -24.13 -19.31
CA THR A 20 -34.17 -25.15 -18.76
C THR A 20 -32.64 -24.96 -18.89
N GLY A 21 -32.07 -24.48 -17.78
CA GLY A 21 -30.79 -24.84 -17.15
C GLY A 21 -29.60 -25.26 -18.01
N TRP A 22 -28.51 -24.51 -17.89
CA TRP A 22 -27.17 -25.00 -17.55
C TRP A 22 -26.47 -23.97 -16.66
N ALA A 23 -25.91 -24.45 -15.55
CA ALA A 23 -25.03 -23.68 -14.69
C ALA A 23 -23.67 -23.56 -15.39
N ALA A 24 -23.22 -22.34 -15.66
CA ALA A 24 -21.81 -22.05 -15.91
C ALA A 24 -21.55 -20.56 -15.68
N GLY A 25 -20.69 -20.28 -14.69
CA GLY A 25 -19.97 -19.02 -14.56
C GLY A 25 -20.79 -17.87 -13.99
N SER A 26 -20.82 -17.77 -12.66
CA SER A 26 -20.79 -16.46 -12.02
C SER A 26 -19.61 -15.71 -12.63
N ALA A 27 -19.89 -14.75 -13.50
CA ALA A 27 -18.93 -13.72 -13.84
C ALA A 27 -18.65 -12.97 -12.53
N HIS A 28 -17.71 -13.50 -11.75
CA HIS A 28 -16.93 -12.68 -10.85
C HIS A 28 -16.30 -11.65 -11.78
N ALA A 29 -16.91 -10.47 -11.84
CA ALA A 29 -16.16 -9.28 -12.15
C ALA A 29 -14.96 -9.34 -11.20
N GLN A 30 -13.81 -9.74 -11.74
CA GLN A 30 -12.56 -9.55 -11.04
C GLN A 30 -12.58 -8.08 -10.64
N PRO A 31 -12.26 -7.71 -9.38
CA PRO A 31 -11.94 -6.33 -9.14
C PRO A 31 -10.90 -5.98 -10.20
N ALA A 32 -11.18 -4.96 -11.01
CA ALA A 32 -10.16 -4.37 -11.84
C ALA A 32 -8.92 -4.28 -10.95
N LYS A 33 -7.80 -4.86 -11.38
CA LYS A 33 -6.51 -4.60 -10.75
C LYS A 33 -6.38 -3.09 -10.80
N THR A 34 -6.80 -2.41 -9.73
CA THR A 34 -6.48 -1.03 -9.49
C THR A 34 -4.97 -0.97 -9.68
N PRO A 35 -4.43 -0.08 -10.52
CA PRO A 35 -3.00 0.14 -10.51
C PRO A 35 -2.69 0.50 -9.06
N SER A 36 -2.04 -0.44 -8.36
CA SER A 36 -1.48 -0.18 -7.06
C SER A 36 -0.33 0.75 -7.37
N THR A 37 -0.63 2.04 -7.47
CA THR A 37 0.36 3.09 -7.39
C THR A 37 0.86 3.01 -5.95
N PHE A 38 1.77 2.07 -5.69
CA PHE A 38 2.65 2.18 -4.54
C PHE A 38 3.29 3.56 -4.70
N ALA A 39 2.91 4.48 -3.82
CA ALA A 39 3.54 5.78 -3.73
C ALA A 39 5.00 5.53 -3.31
N GLY A 40 5.88 5.28 -4.30
CA GLY A 40 7.27 4.92 -4.06
C GLY A 40 8.00 4.21 -5.21
N GLY A 41 7.32 3.43 -6.06
CA GLY A 41 7.97 2.65 -7.13
C GLY A 41 7.18 1.42 -7.55
N CYS A 42 7.73 0.62 -8.46
CA CYS A 42 7.11 -0.59 -9.01
C CYS A 42 7.27 -1.83 -8.10
N GLY A 43 8.30 -1.85 -7.26
CA GLY A 43 8.62 -2.96 -6.36
C GLY A 43 10.07 -2.88 -5.86
N VAL A 44 10.48 -3.82 -5.02
CA VAL A 44 11.84 -3.89 -4.47
C VAL A 44 12.55 -5.12 -5.02
N VAL A 45 13.81 -4.96 -5.42
CA VAL A 45 14.73 -6.03 -5.84
C VAL A 45 15.95 -6.09 -4.92
N ALA A 46 16.62 -7.24 -4.87
CA ALA A 46 17.87 -7.42 -4.13
C ALA A 46 19.00 -7.73 -5.11
N TYR A 47 20.19 -7.16 -4.88
CA TYR A 47 21.37 -7.45 -5.67
C TYR A 47 21.99 -8.78 -5.22
N PRO A 48 22.28 -9.71 -6.15
CA PRO A 48 22.97 -10.94 -5.80
C PRO A 48 24.35 -10.64 -5.21
N GLY A 49 24.78 -11.47 -4.25
CA GLY A 49 26.11 -11.38 -3.64
C GLY A 49 26.26 -10.32 -2.54
N THR A 50 25.65 -9.13 -2.70
CA THR A 50 25.72 -8.06 -1.67
C THR A 50 24.49 -8.02 -0.77
N GLY A 51 23.33 -8.47 -1.26
CA GLY A 51 22.05 -8.36 -0.55
C GLY A 51 21.52 -6.93 -0.43
N VAL A 52 22.18 -5.95 -1.06
CA VAL A 52 21.70 -4.57 -1.15
C VAL A 52 20.34 -4.57 -1.84
N ARG A 53 19.41 -3.77 -1.34
CA ARG A 53 18.05 -3.70 -1.85
C ARG A 53 17.79 -2.36 -2.54
N GLY A 54 16.92 -2.37 -3.54
CA GLY A 54 16.61 -1.21 -4.34
C GLY A 54 15.17 -1.18 -4.82
N THR A 55 14.60 0.03 -4.89
CA THR A 55 13.25 0.25 -5.41
C THR A 55 13.30 0.49 -6.90
N VAL A 56 12.59 -0.34 -7.68
CA VAL A 56 12.45 -0.20 -9.13
C VAL A 56 11.49 0.94 -9.45
N LYS A 57 11.88 1.83 -10.35
CA LYS A 57 11.07 2.96 -10.79
C LYS A 57 11.15 3.10 -12.31
N VAL A 58 9.98 3.15 -12.96
CA VAL A 58 9.88 3.62 -14.36
C VAL A 58 10.03 5.14 -14.34
N VAL A 59 11.08 5.63 -14.97
CA VAL A 59 11.44 7.06 -15.04
C VAL A 59 10.85 7.70 -16.29
N SER A 60 10.87 6.99 -17.42
CA SER A 60 10.28 7.43 -18.69
C SER A 60 9.87 6.25 -19.56
N GLY A 61 9.03 6.53 -20.57
CA GLY A 61 8.54 5.55 -21.54
C GLY A 61 7.25 4.83 -21.11
N PRO A 62 6.63 4.05 -22.02
CA PRO A 62 5.35 3.39 -21.80
C PRO A 62 5.43 2.08 -20.99
N THR A 63 6.59 1.73 -20.43
CA THR A 63 6.83 0.47 -19.72
C THR A 63 5.95 0.35 -18.48
N SER A 64 5.24 -0.78 -18.33
CA SER A 64 4.44 -1.02 -17.13
C SER A 64 5.33 -1.40 -15.94
N CYS A 65 4.82 -1.23 -14.72
CA CYS A 65 5.56 -1.67 -13.54
C CYS A 65 5.78 -3.19 -13.49
N GLY A 66 4.91 -4.00 -14.09
CA GLY A 66 5.11 -5.44 -14.20
C GLY A 66 6.33 -5.75 -15.08
N ASP A 67 6.34 -5.18 -16.29
CA ASP A 67 7.43 -5.38 -17.24
C ASP A 67 8.75 -4.84 -16.67
N ALA A 68 8.73 -3.68 -16.02
CA ALA A 68 9.92 -3.10 -15.40
C ALA A 68 10.52 -4.00 -14.30
N MET A 69 9.67 -4.67 -13.52
CA MET A 69 10.12 -5.63 -12.51
C MET A 69 10.72 -6.88 -13.17
N GLU A 70 10.12 -7.40 -14.24
CA GLU A 70 10.64 -8.56 -14.97
C GLU A 70 11.99 -8.28 -15.64
N ILE A 71 12.14 -7.09 -16.25
CA ILE A 71 13.40 -6.65 -16.86
C ILE A 71 14.51 -6.58 -15.80
N VAL A 72 14.25 -5.91 -14.68
CA VAL A 72 15.25 -5.76 -13.61
C VAL A 72 15.56 -7.10 -12.94
N ASP A 73 14.55 -7.94 -12.71
CA ASP A 73 14.75 -9.27 -12.12
C ASP A 73 15.63 -10.15 -13.01
N ARG A 74 15.36 -10.19 -14.31
CA ARG A 74 16.20 -10.90 -15.27
C ARG A 74 17.64 -10.36 -15.27
N TYR A 75 17.80 -9.05 -15.32
CA TYR A 75 19.12 -8.42 -15.28
C TYR A 75 19.92 -8.81 -14.02
N LEU A 76 19.28 -8.94 -12.86
CA LEU A 76 19.96 -9.23 -11.60
C LEU A 76 20.12 -10.73 -11.31
N HIS A 77 19.20 -11.58 -11.77
CA HIS A 77 19.08 -12.95 -11.27
C HIS A 77 19.19 -14.03 -12.34
N ASP A 78 19.21 -13.70 -13.64
CA ASP A 78 19.38 -14.68 -14.70
C ASP A 78 20.85 -15.16 -14.77
N PRO A 79 21.17 -16.40 -14.38
CA PRO A 79 22.55 -16.89 -14.35
C PRO A 79 23.13 -17.13 -15.75
N VAL A 80 22.30 -17.12 -16.81
CA VAL A 80 22.77 -17.28 -18.19
C VAL A 80 22.89 -15.94 -18.91
N LEU A 81 22.45 -14.83 -18.30
CA LEU A 81 22.68 -13.50 -18.85
C LEU A 81 24.15 -13.12 -18.71
N VAL A 82 24.78 -12.77 -19.84
CA VAL A 82 26.19 -12.41 -19.87
C VAL A 82 26.37 -10.95 -19.53
N HIS A 83 27.12 -10.68 -18.47
CA HIS A 83 27.52 -9.34 -18.07
C HIS A 83 28.94 -9.02 -18.53
N SER A 84 29.17 -7.76 -18.89
CA SER A 84 30.44 -7.26 -19.40
C SER A 84 30.98 -6.11 -18.53
N GLY A 85 32.29 -6.09 -18.35
CA GLY A 85 33.00 -5.01 -17.65
C GLY A 85 32.70 -4.93 -16.16
N ASN A 86 33.27 -3.89 -15.52
CA ASN A 86 33.10 -3.63 -14.09
C ASN A 86 31.77 -2.94 -13.74
N THR A 87 31.04 -2.43 -14.74
CA THR A 87 29.68 -1.88 -14.60
C THR A 87 28.59 -2.93 -14.81
N TRP A 88 29.00 -4.20 -14.94
CA TRP A 88 28.09 -5.35 -15.05
C TRP A 88 27.07 -5.20 -16.19
N THR A 89 27.52 -4.61 -17.31
CA THR A 89 26.65 -4.22 -18.42
C THR A 89 26.06 -5.45 -19.11
N ALA A 90 24.77 -5.44 -19.39
CA ALA A 90 24.12 -6.47 -20.20
C ALA A 90 23.10 -5.85 -21.16
N GLU A 91 22.99 -6.46 -22.35
CA GLU A 91 21.97 -6.13 -23.34
C GLU A 91 21.09 -7.36 -23.60
N PHE A 92 19.78 -7.20 -23.45
CA PHE A 92 18.80 -8.25 -23.70
C PHE A 92 17.43 -7.65 -23.97
N ASP A 93 16.62 -8.30 -24.81
CA ASP A 93 15.24 -7.89 -25.11
C ASP A 93 15.06 -6.40 -25.50
N GLY A 94 16.09 -5.78 -26.11
CA GLY A 94 16.08 -4.36 -26.48
C GLY A 94 16.42 -3.39 -25.35
N TRP A 95 16.78 -3.88 -24.17
CA TRP A 95 17.22 -3.10 -23.02
C TRP A 95 18.73 -3.18 -22.84
N LEU A 96 19.35 -2.03 -22.63
CA LEU A 96 20.71 -1.89 -22.13
C LEU A 96 20.64 -1.58 -20.64
N CYS A 97 21.09 -2.52 -19.81
CA CYS A 97 21.12 -2.39 -18.37
C CYS A 97 22.56 -2.30 -17.85
N VAL A 98 22.78 -1.42 -16.87
CA VAL A 98 24.08 -1.24 -16.20
C VAL A 98 23.92 -1.06 -14.69
N THR A 99 24.91 -1.56 -13.95
CA THR A 99 25.10 -1.33 -12.53
C THR A 99 26.35 -0.46 -12.38
N PRO A 100 26.22 0.87 -12.24
CA PRO A 100 27.37 1.74 -11.98
C PRO A 100 28.21 1.24 -10.80
N THR A 101 29.49 1.62 -10.79
CA THR A 101 30.33 1.40 -9.61
C THR A 101 29.75 2.14 -8.40
N ALA A 102 30.04 1.68 -7.18
CA ALA A 102 29.48 2.26 -5.95
C ALA A 102 29.65 3.80 -5.89
N ALA A 103 30.84 4.31 -6.19
CA ALA A 103 31.10 5.75 -6.21
C ALA A 103 30.20 6.51 -7.21
N THR A 104 29.96 5.92 -8.38
CA THR A 104 29.09 6.49 -9.42
C THR A 104 27.61 6.35 -9.05
N ALA A 105 27.22 5.27 -8.38
CA ALA A 105 25.85 5.08 -7.87
C ALA A 105 25.51 6.14 -6.81
N ASP A 106 26.44 6.46 -5.92
CA ASP A 106 26.31 7.51 -4.92
C ASP A 106 26.16 8.90 -5.57
N GLU A 107 26.93 9.17 -6.64
CA GLU A 107 26.85 10.43 -7.39
C GLU A 107 25.50 10.57 -8.12
N TYR A 108 25.02 9.49 -8.74
CA TYR A 108 23.80 9.53 -9.57
C TYR A 108 22.50 9.28 -8.81
N GLY A 109 22.59 8.76 -7.58
CA GLY A 109 21.43 8.44 -6.75
C GLY A 109 20.63 7.22 -7.24
N TYR A 110 21.24 6.33 -8.02
CA TYR A 110 20.64 5.06 -8.45
C TYR A 110 21.67 3.93 -8.49
N LEU A 111 21.22 2.72 -8.15
CA LEU A 111 22.03 1.49 -8.11
C LEU A 111 22.17 0.83 -9.48
N SER A 112 21.12 0.86 -10.31
CA SER A 112 21.15 0.38 -11.70
C SER A 112 20.22 1.21 -12.57
N THR A 113 20.48 1.20 -13.88
CA THR A 113 19.57 1.75 -14.87
C THR A 113 19.45 0.80 -16.06
N CYS A 114 18.23 0.69 -16.60
CA CYS A 114 17.95 0.03 -17.87
C CYS A 114 17.33 1.04 -18.82
N ARG A 115 17.80 1.07 -20.06
CA ARG A 115 17.28 1.97 -21.11
C ARG A 115 16.99 1.20 -22.39
N ASP A 116 15.92 1.57 -23.08
CA ASP A 116 15.61 1.08 -24.42
C ASP A 116 15.82 2.17 -25.48
N GLU A 117 15.78 1.78 -26.76
CA GLU A 117 15.91 2.70 -27.89
C GLU A 117 14.69 3.61 -28.13
N PHE A 118 13.55 3.29 -27.49
CA PHE A 118 12.29 4.01 -27.60
C PHE A 118 12.09 5.09 -26.52
N GLY A 119 13.09 5.30 -25.66
CA GLY A 119 13.08 6.30 -24.59
C GLY A 119 12.53 5.80 -23.25
N GLY A 120 12.35 4.48 -23.11
CA GLY A 120 12.11 3.82 -21.84
C GLY A 120 13.34 3.91 -20.94
N GLU A 121 13.13 4.35 -19.69
CA GLU A 121 14.17 4.35 -18.67
C GLU A 121 13.60 3.77 -17.37
N ILE A 122 14.27 2.75 -16.86
CA ILE A 122 14.03 2.16 -15.54
C ILE A 122 15.26 2.48 -14.68
N ARG A 123 15.04 2.85 -13.42
CA ARG A 123 16.10 2.98 -12.42
C ARG A 123 15.78 2.14 -11.21
N VAL A 124 16.80 1.47 -10.68
CA VAL A 124 16.78 0.90 -9.35
C VAL A 124 17.37 1.96 -8.44
N LEU A 125 16.54 2.63 -7.66
CA LEU A 125 17.01 3.56 -6.65
C LEU A 125 17.49 2.75 -5.44
N PRO A 126 18.47 3.23 -4.65
CA PRO A 126 18.71 2.65 -3.33
C PRO A 126 17.36 2.52 -2.64
N GLU A 127 17.09 1.38 -2.01
CA GLU A 127 15.95 1.30 -1.10
C GLU A 127 16.23 2.40 -0.09
N GLN A 128 15.56 3.54 -0.25
CA GLN A 128 15.43 4.51 0.81
C GLN A 128 14.98 3.62 1.95
N ALA A 129 15.71 3.60 3.06
CA ALA A 129 15.11 3.13 4.30
C ALA A 129 13.76 3.82 4.29
N SER A 130 12.67 3.03 4.14
CA SER A 130 11.32 3.56 4.31
C SER A 130 11.50 4.48 5.50
N PRO A 131 11.12 5.78 5.44
CA PRO A 131 11.14 6.55 6.66
C PRO A 131 10.49 5.62 7.67
N GLU A 132 11.23 5.23 8.72
CA GLU A 132 10.63 4.48 9.80
C GLU A 132 9.33 5.21 10.05
N PRO A 133 8.17 4.53 10.11
CA PRO A 133 6.91 5.24 10.25
C PRO A 133 7.13 6.30 11.32
N THR A 134 7.11 7.58 10.93
CA THR A 134 7.33 8.68 11.88
C THR A 134 6.18 8.73 12.88
N TRP A 135 5.16 7.88 12.66
CA TRP A 135 4.33 7.37 13.71
C TRP A 135 5.07 6.31 14.54
N ILE A 136 5.78 6.77 15.58
CA ILE A 136 6.01 5.92 16.74
C ILE A 136 4.61 5.69 17.35
N PRO A 137 4.08 4.45 17.34
CA PRO A 137 2.78 4.21 17.93
C PRO A 137 2.81 4.66 19.39
N CYS A 138 1.78 5.42 19.78
CA CYS A 138 1.63 5.93 21.12
C CYS A 138 2.74 6.91 21.58
N GLU A 139 3.24 7.78 20.70
CA GLU A 139 4.10 8.89 21.13
C GLU A 139 3.33 9.86 22.05
N ALA A 140 3.83 10.08 23.27
CA ALA A 140 3.12 10.86 24.29
C ALA A 140 2.87 12.32 23.89
N SER A 141 3.80 12.94 23.17
CA SER A 141 3.67 14.30 22.60
C SER A 141 2.54 14.39 21.59
N VAL A 142 2.47 13.46 20.63
CA VAL A 142 1.44 13.42 19.59
C VAL A 142 0.05 13.20 20.21
N ILE A 143 -0.04 12.26 21.16
CA ILE A 143 -1.27 12.05 21.92
C ILE A 143 -1.67 13.31 22.69
N ALA A 144 -0.71 13.97 23.35
CA ALA A 144 -0.98 15.17 24.13
C ALA A 144 -1.46 16.34 23.26
N ASP A 145 -0.92 16.47 22.05
CA ASP A 145 -1.35 17.48 21.08
C ASP A 145 -2.80 17.24 20.62
N ASP A 146 -3.17 15.97 20.35
CA ASP A 146 -4.51 15.60 19.90
C ASP A 146 -5.57 15.70 21.03
N ILE A 147 -5.22 15.28 22.25
CA ILE A 147 -6.13 15.29 23.41
C ILE A 147 -6.19 16.69 24.07
N GLY A 148 -5.16 17.52 23.88
CA GLY A 148 -5.07 18.86 24.43
C GLY A 148 -4.54 18.93 25.87
N GLU A 149 -3.91 17.87 26.37
CA GLU A 149 -3.34 17.79 27.72
C GLU A 149 -2.14 16.83 27.78
N PRO A 150 -1.16 17.05 28.67
CA PRO A 150 0.00 16.16 28.78
C PRO A 150 -0.42 14.78 29.30
N VAL A 151 0.15 13.73 28.67
CA VAL A 151 -0.07 12.34 29.08
C VAL A 151 1.25 11.62 29.29
N THR A 152 1.21 10.56 30.10
CA THR A 152 2.23 9.53 30.18
C THR A 152 1.66 8.24 29.62
N VAL A 153 2.31 7.67 28.61
CA VAL A 153 1.89 6.40 28.00
C VAL A 153 2.45 5.24 28.84
N GLU A 154 1.57 4.49 29.49
CA GLU A 154 1.99 3.31 30.26
C GLU A 154 2.11 2.07 29.39
N ARG A 155 1.17 1.90 28.45
CA ARG A 155 1.09 0.72 27.57
C ARG A 155 0.62 1.14 26.19
N CYS A 156 1.30 0.63 25.17
CA CYS A 156 0.99 0.87 23.78
C CYS A 156 0.51 -0.40 23.09
N TYR A 157 -0.54 -0.29 22.30
CA TYR A 157 -1.17 -1.38 21.55
C TYR A 157 -1.35 -1.02 20.07
N GLY A 158 -0.47 -0.16 19.53
CA GLY A 158 -0.59 0.35 18.18
C GLY A 158 -1.59 1.49 18.11
N ASN A 159 -2.84 1.19 17.76
CA ASN A 159 -3.93 2.16 17.64
C ASN A 159 -4.69 2.42 18.95
N TRP A 160 -4.20 1.88 20.06
CA TRP A 160 -4.71 2.11 21.40
C TRP A 160 -3.55 2.39 22.35
N ALA A 161 -3.78 3.26 23.33
CA ALA A 161 -2.82 3.51 24.40
C ALA A 161 -3.53 3.62 25.74
N PHE A 162 -2.91 3.07 26.77
CA PHE A 162 -3.29 3.30 28.16
C PHE A 162 -2.40 4.39 28.73
N VAL A 163 -3.02 5.45 29.21
CA VAL A 163 -2.34 6.68 29.61
C VAL A 163 -2.75 7.16 30.99
N THR A 164 -1.90 7.99 31.60
CA THR A 164 -2.19 8.77 32.80
C THR A 164 -1.85 10.24 32.57
N THR A 165 -2.58 11.17 33.19
CA THR A 165 -2.30 12.62 33.08
C THR A 165 -1.46 13.16 34.24
N GLY A 166 -0.87 12.28 35.04
CA GLY A 166 0.01 12.65 36.16
C GLY A 166 -0.73 13.09 37.44
N GLU A 167 -2.06 13.24 37.38
CA GLU A 167 -2.89 13.32 38.58
C GLU A 167 -3.18 11.91 39.10
N VAL A 168 -3.08 11.74 40.42
CA VAL A 168 -3.33 10.45 41.08
C VAL A 168 -4.74 9.98 40.68
N ASP A 169 -4.82 8.78 40.09
CA ASP A 169 -6.05 8.09 39.69
C ASP A 169 -6.72 8.50 38.37
N THR A 170 -6.06 9.27 37.51
CA THR A 170 -6.59 9.63 36.16
C THR A 170 -6.07 8.68 35.08
N GLN A 171 -6.55 7.43 35.11
CA GLN A 171 -6.23 6.45 34.08
C GLN A 171 -7.22 6.54 32.93
N SER A 172 -6.72 6.41 31.71
CA SER A 172 -7.58 6.50 30.52
C SER A 172 -7.11 5.59 29.41
N LEU A 173 -8.07 5.10 28.63
CA LEU A 173 -7.80 4.42 27.39
C LEU A 173 -8.12 5.38 26.25
N ILE A 174 -7.17 5.52 25.33
CA ILE A 174 -7.25 6.40 24.17
C ILE A 174 -7.08 5.57 22.92
N ARG A 175 -7.70 6.00 21.81
CA ARG A 175 -7.70 5.26 20.54
C ARG A 175 -7.42 6.18 19.37
N LEU A 176 -6.80 5.64 18.33
CA LEU A 176 -6.56 6.34 17.08
C LEU A 176 -7.76 6.15 16.14
N VAL A 177 -8.45 7.22 15.79
CA VAL A 177 -9.57 7.24 14.84
C VAL A 177 -9.25 8.21 13.71
N ASN A 178 -9.26 7.73 12.46
CA ASN A 178 -8.98 8.55 11.27
C ASN A 178 -7.66 9.36 11.35
N GLY A 179 -6.68 8.90 12.12
CA GLY A 179 -5.38 9.55 12.28
C GLY A 179 -5.30 10.56 13.44
N THR A 180 -6.35 10.69 14.26
CA THR A 180 -6.37 11.54 15.46
C THR A 180 -6.60 10.70 16.70
N TRP A 181 -5.84 10.94 17.76
CA TRP A 181 -6.04 10.30 19.06
C TRP A 181 -7.24 10.92 19.78
N GLU A 182 -8.17 10.06 20.15
CA GLU A 182 -9.37 10.44 20.89
C GLU A 182 -9.44 9.67 22.19
N ARG A 183 -9.93 10.33 23.24
CA ARG A 183 -10.25 9.71 24.52
C ARG A 183 -11.42 8.75 24.34
N TYR A 184 -11.17 7.46 24.54
CA TYR A 184 -12.21 6.44 24.45
C TYR A 184 -12.96 6.34 25.78
N VAL A 185 -12.22 6.20 26.89
CA VAL A 185 -12.81 6.12 28.23
C VAL A 185 -11.84 6.58 29.30
N GLU A 186 -12.38 7.10 30.40
CA GLU A 186 -11.68 7.34 31.66
C GLU A 186 -12.09 6.28 32.67
N PHE A 187 -11.16 5.84 33.51
CA PHE A 187 -11.45 4.85 34.52
C PHE A 187 -11.87 5.51 35.84
N PRO A 188 -12.91 5.01 36.54
CA PRO A 188 -13.65 3.78 36.25
C PRO A 188 -14.58 3.90 35.02
N ALA A 189 -14.56 2.88 34.16
CA ALA A 189 -15.28 2.90 32.89
C ALA A 189 -16.79 2.67 33.08
N GLU A 190 -17.61 3.54 32.48
CA GLU A 190 -19.06 3.34 32.37
C GLU A 190 -19.45 2.37 31.23
N ILE A 191 -18.50 2.08 30.34
CA ILE A 191 -18.70 1.18 29.22
C ILE A 191 -18.63 -0.27 29.72
N CYS A 192 -19.66 -1.06 29.40
CA CYS A 192 -19.66 -2.49 29.70
C CYS A 192 -18.58 -3.25 28.92
N THR A 193 -18.02 -4.32 29.49
CA THR A 193 -16.98 -5.15 28.86
C THR A 193 -17.38 -5.66 27.47
N TRP A 194 -18.65 -6.01 27.25
CA TRP A 194 -19.12 -6.50 25.95
C TRP A 194 -19.05 -5.43 24.86
N GLN A 195 -19.36 -4.18 25.20
CA GLN A 195 -19.27 -3.05 24.27
C GLN A 195 -17.80 -2.73 23.97
N ALA A 196 -16.94 -2.76 25.00
CA ALA A 196 -15.50 -2.58 24.83
C ALA A 196 -14.88 -3.62 23.87
N ILE A 197 -15.34 -4.88 23.92
CA ILE A 197 -14.93 -5.92 22.96
C ILE A 197 -15.35 -5.56 21.54
N LEU A 198 -16.58 -5.09 21.34
CA LEU A 198 -17.09 -4.68 20.03
C LEU A 198 -16.33 -3.48 19.47
N ASP A 199 -15.91 -2.56 20.34
CA ASP A 199 -15.16 -1.37 19.96
C ASP A 199 -13.68 -1.66 19.66
N GLY A 200 -13.21 -2.89 19.97
CA GLY A 200 -11.86 -3.34 19.66
C GLY A 200 -10.83 -3.01 20.74
N VAL A 201 -11.25 -2.83 21.99
CA VAL A 201 -10.34 -2.61 23.13
C VAL A 201 -9.34 -3.77 23.27
N PRO A 202 -8.05 -3.50 23.49
CA PRO A 202 -7.04 -4.53 23.66
C PRO A 202 -7.39 -5.50 24.80
N ALA A 203 -7.25 -6.80 24.56
CA ALA A 203 -7.60 -7.85 25.52
C ALA A 203 -7.03 -7.66 26.94
N PRO A 204 -5.78 -7.17 27.13
CA PRO A 204 -5.24 -6.90 28.47
C PRO A 204 -6.00 -5.83 29.27
N GLU A 205 -6.67 -4.88 28.60
CA GLU A 205 -7.37 -3.75 29.21
C GLU A 205 -8.85 -4.06 29.52
N LEU A 206 -9.41 -5.10 28.91
CA LEU A 206 -10.81 -5.50 29.13
C LEU A 206 -11.13 -5.82 30.60
N ARG A 207 -10.13 -6.18 31.41
CA ARG A 207 -10.29 -6.42 32.86
C ARG A 207 -10.67 -5.17 33.66
N SER A 208 -10.43 -3.98 33.09
CA SER A 208 -10.72 -2.69 33.72
C SER A 208 -12.15 -2.20 33.44
N PHE A 209 -12.89 -2.91 32.57
CA PHE A 209 -14.28 -2.61 32.25
C PHE A 209 -15.21 -3.50 33.09
N THR A 210 -16.19 -2.89 33.74
CA THR A 210 -17.23 -3.56 34.52
C THR A 210 -18.59 -3.40 33.86
N CYS A 211 -19.59 -4.17 34.30
CA CYS A 211 -20.99 -3.99 33.89
C CYS A 211 -21.84 -3.67 35.12
#